data_AF-A0A7Y5CXU6-F1
#
_entry.id   AF-A0A7Y5CXU6-F1
#
_cell.length_a   1.000
_cell.length_b   1.000
_cell.length_c   1.000
_cell.angle_alpha   90.00
_cell.angle_beta   90.00
_cell.angle_gamma   90.00
#
_symmetry.space_group_name_H-M   'P 1'
#
loop_
_entity.id
_entity.type
_entity.pdbx_description
1 polymer ?
#
loop_
_entity_poly.entity_id
_entity_poly.type
_entity_poly.pdbx_seq_one_letter_code
_entity_poly.pdbx_strand_id
1 'polypeptide(L)'
;MMRQPKGWIFGLAHGLFVSAPALAGSPASEPPRFSLPIACEPHKTCFIQSYADHDAGPGFRDYACGTAAYDGHKGTDFRVLSAAATVPGVAVLAAADGVVKSARDGMEDRLVVDGEPNPVANRECGNGMVLDHGGGWETQYCHLKKGSVQVNKGDVIKRGQKLGDVGYSGLAEFAHVHFEVRKDGAVLDPFTGREQSNACEAVPSTAQTLWMADVLAAFPGAETEFIDAVFAASVPTGPQLEADHRPALPDGQSSELYFVARIANVRRGDVVHVTLTGPGGFKFDKMQDPLKVDRGRHIAFGAAKTGKGGRLPAGEYAGKIELLRDGKVIGEKSGTMTITR
;
A
#
# COMPACT_ATOMS: atom_id res chain seq x y z
N MET A 1 75.31 -69.71 -17.73
CA MET A 1 75.00 -69.33 -19.12
C MET A 1 73.49 -69.22 -19.27
N MET A 2 73.01 -67.99 -19.47
CA MET A 2 71.66 -67.51 -19.83
C MET A 2 70.40 -68.14 -19.19
N ARG A 3 69.85 -67.41 -18.21
CA ARG A 3 68.47 -67.52 -17.70
C ARG A 3 67.49 -66.84 -18.67
N GLN A 4 66.40 -67.53 -19.01
CA GLN A 4 65.23 -67.02 -19.73
C GLN A 4 64.31 -66.21 -18.78
N PRO A 5 63.72 -65.08 -19.18
CA PRO A 5 62.77 -64.35 -18.36
C PRO A 5 61.35 -64.90 -18.48
N LYS A 6 60.66 -65.00 -17.32
CA LYS A 6 59.26 -65.41 -17.19
C LYS A 6 58.34 -64.28 -17.66
N GLY A 7 57.44 -64.57 -18.60
CA GLY A 7 56.38 -63.65 -19.04
C GLY A 7 55.35 -63.42 -17.93
N TRP A 8 54.95 -62.15 -17.76
CA TRP A 8 53.87 -61.73 -16.88
C TRP A 8 52.59 -61.59 -17.71
N ILE A 9 51.55 -62.31 -17.32
CA ILE A 9 50.19 -62.17 -17.87
C ILE A 9 49.50 -61.07 -17.09
N PHE A 10 49.25 -59.92 -17.71
CA PHE A 10 48.37 -58.89 -17.16
C PHE A 10 46.91 -59.31 -17.37
N GLY A 11 46.22 -59.63 -16.27
CA GLY A 11 44.77 -59.80 -16.27
C GLY A 11 44.08 -58.43 -16.33
N LEU A 12 43.36 -58.15 -17.40
CA LEU A 12 42.44 -57.01 -17.50
C LEU A 12 41.19 -57.30 -16.66
N ALA A 13 41.14 -56.74 -15.45
CA ALA A 13 39.92 -56.66 -14.67
C ALA A 13 38.98 -55.62 -15.31
N HIS A 14 37.88 -56.08 -15.91
CA HIS A 14 36.79 -55.23 -16.37
C HIS A 14 36.02 -54.70 -15.14
N GLY A 15 36.37 -53.51 -14.69
CA GLY A 15 35.57 -52.77 -13.72
C GLY A 15 34.29 -52.27 -14.38
N LEU A 16 33.15 -52.87 -14.04
CA LEU A 16 31.83 -52.30 -14.35
C LEU A 16 31.68 -50.98 -13.56
N PHE A 17 31.83 -49.84 -14.23
CA PHE A 17 31.39 -48.56 -13.72
C PHE A 17 29.86 -48.49 -13.80
N VAL A 18 29.20 -48.73 -12.67
CA VAL A 18 27.79 -48.38 -12.48
C VAL A 18 27.72 -46.86 -12.40
N SER A 19 27.33 -46.22 -13.51
CA SER A 19 27.04 -44.78 -13.52
C SER A 19 25.74 -44.55 -12.77
N ALA A 20 25.83 -44.01 -11.56
CA ALA A 20 24.66 -43.52 -10.85
C ALA A 20 24.05 -42.36 -11.65
N PRO A 21 22.74 -42.36 -11.92
CA PRO A 21 22.10 -41.23 -12.59
C PRO A 21 22.24 -40.01 -11.68
N ALA A 22 22.85 -38.95 -12.19
CA ALA A 22 22.82 -37.65 -11.56
C ALA A 22 21.35 -37.26 -11.40
N LEU A 23 20.90 -37.07 -10.16
CA LEU A 23 19.61 -36.45 -9.87
C LEU A 23 19.68 -35.03 -10.44
N ALA A 24 19.12 -34.85 -11.64
CA ALA A 24 18.88 -33.54 -12.19
C ALA A 24 17.94 -32.82 -11.23
N GLY A 25 18.46 -31.85 -10.47
CA GLY A 25 17.64 -30.95 -9.68
C GLY A 25 16.60 -30.30 -10.60
N SER A 26 15.34 -30.29 -10.16
CA SER A 26 14.29 -29.56 -10.87
C SER A 26 14.78 -28.13 -11.14
N PRO A 27 14.62 -27.59 -12.36
CA PRO A 27 14.98 -26.21 -12.62
C PRO A 27 14.23 -25.33 -11.62
N ALA A 28 14.95 -24.41 -10.97
CA ALA A 28 14.33 -23.40 -10.12
C ALA A 28 13.22 -22.73 -10.93
N SER A 29 11.99 -22.72 -10.40
CA SER A 29 10.89 -22.05 -11.09
C SER A 29 11.25 -20.58 -11.24
N GLU A 30 11.07 -20.01 -12.43
CA GLU A 30 11.21 -18.57 -12.64
C GLU A 30 10.42 -17.79 -11.58
N PRO A 31 10.93 -16.65 -11.09
CA PRO A 31 10.19 -15.81 -10.17
C PRO A 31 8.81 -15.44 -10.77
N PRO A 32 7.71 -15.60 -10.02
CA PRO A 32 6.40 -15.18 -10.47
C PRO A 32 6.38 -13.67 -10.71
N ARG A 33 5.59 -13.25 -11.71
CA ARG A 33 5.32 -11.84 -11.99
C ARG A 33 3.89 -11.49 -11.58
N PHE A 34 3.77 -10.45 -10.78
CA PHE A 34 2.52 -10.07 -10.11
C PHE A 34 1.81 -8.93 -10.83
N SER A 35 0.53 -9.12 -11.15
CA SER A 35 -0.36 -8.03 -11.56
C SER A 35 -0.86 -7.24 -10.35
N LEU A 36 -1.55 -6.13 -10.58
CA LEU A 36 -2.16 -5.34 -9.51
C LEU A 36 -3.14 -6.20 -8.69
N PRO A 37 -3.04 -6.25 -7.34
CA PRO A 37 -3.85 -7.15 -6.51
C PRO A 37 -5.24 -6.56 -6.18
N ILE A 38 -5.67 -5.50 -6.86
CA ILE A 38 -6.87 -4.74 -6.55
C ILE A 38 -7.50 -4.19 -7.84
N ALA A 39 -8.83 -4.28 -7.95
CA ALA A 39 -9.60 -3.72 -9.06
C ALA A 39 -9.93 -2.25 -8.77
N CYS A 40 -9.07 -1.33 -9.20
CA CYS A 40 -9.21 0.10 -8.99
C CYS A 40 -8.61 0.93 -10.13
N GLU A 41 -8.84 2.24 -10.10
CA GLU A 41 -8.11 3.21 -10.91
C GLU A 41 -6.95 3.79 -10.08
N PRO A 42 -5.68 3.44 -10.37
CA PRO A 42 -4.51 4.02 -9.73
C PRO A 42 -4.56 5.55 -9.72
N HIS A 43 -4.17 6.14 -8.60
CA HIS A 43 -4.15 7.60 -8.38
C HIS A 43 -5.53 8.30 -8.44
N LYS A 44 -6.62 7.53 -8.44
CA LYS A 44 -7.99 8.07 -8.40
C LYS A 44 -8.84 7.40 -7.33
N THR A 45 -8.91 6.07 -7.34
CA THR A 45 -9.71 5.29 -6.40
C THR A 45 -8.86 4.40 -5.51
N CYS A 46 -7.58 4.22 -5.83
CA CYS A 46 -6.60 3.55 -5.00
C CYS A 46 -5.20 4.13 -5.14
N PHE A 47 -4.39 3.93 -4.11
CA PHE A 47 -3.05 4.47 -4.00
C PHE A 47 -2.16 3.51 -3.22
N ILE A 48 -0.85 3.54 -3.44
CA ILE A 48 0.07 2.87 -2.52
C ILE A 48 0.31 3.80 -1.32
N GLN A 49 -0.10 3.34 -0.14
CA GLN A 49 0.08 4.09 1.11
C GLN A 49 1.39 3.75 1.79
N SER A 50 1.74 2.47 1.83
CA SER A 50 2.91 1.95 2.53
C SER A 50 3.61 0.90 1.67
N TYR A 51 4.93 0.98 1.60
CA TYR A 51 5.81 -0.01 0.97
C TYR A 51 6.45 -0.91 2.02
N ALA A 52 7.05 -2.00 1.57
CA ALA A 52 7.81 -2.91 2.41
C ALA A 52 8.95 -2.15 3.09
N ASP A 53 9.21 -2.49 4.35
CA ASP A 53 10.32 -1.92 5.10
C ASP A 53 11.64 -2.63 4.74
N HIS A 54 12.66 -1.83 4.42
CA HIS A 54 14.04 -2.26 4.12
C HIS A 54 15.03 -1.82 5.19
N ASP A 55 14.57 -1.25 6.31
CA ASP A 55 15.42 -0.98 7.45
C ASP A 55 15.32 -2.13 8.46
N ALA A 56 16.45 -2.77 8.78
CA ALA A 56 16.50 -3.84 9.77
C ALA A 56 16.63 -3.32 11.22
N GLY A 57 16.85 -2.01 11.40
CA GLY A 57 16.99 -1.35 12.70
C GLY A 57 15.74 -0.58 13.14
N PRO A 58 15.81 0.15 14.28
CA PRO A 58 14.74 1.05 14.69
C PRO A 58 14.61 2.19 13.67
N GLY A 59 13.53 2.18 12.90
CA GLY A 59 13.36 3.09 11.77
C GLY A 59 12.44 2.45 10.73
N PHE A 60 12.46 3.00 9.52
CA PHE A 60 11.88 2.35 8.36
C PHE A 60 12.35 3.06 7.09
N ARG A 61 12.46 2.30 6.00
CA ARG A 61 12.73 2.82 4.65
C ARG A 61 11.93 2.04 3.63
N ASP A 62 11.25 2.75 2.75
CA ASP A 62 10.71 2.12 1.54
C ASP A 62 11.84 1.71 0.58
N TYR A 63 11.49 1.00 -0.48
CA TYR A 63 12.46 0.48 -1.46
C TYR A 63 13.31 1.57 -2.13
N ALA A 64 12.87 2.83 -2.14
CA ALA A 64 13.58 3.98 -2.71
C ALA A 64 14.23 4.86 -1.64
N CYS A 65 14.39 4.32 -0.43
CA CYS A 65 14.92 4.98 0.76
C CYS A 65 14.15 6.22 1.19
N GLY A 66 12.90 6.32 0.75
CA GLY A 66 11.94 7.29 1.22
C GLY A 66 11.37 6.89 2.58
N THR A 67 10.27 7.55 2.91
CA THR A 67 9.58 7.44 4.20
C THR A 67 8.13 6.95 4.01
N ALA A 68 7.81 6.33 2.88
CA ALA A 68 6.49 5.80 2.58
C ALA A 68 6.35 4.36 3.10
N ALA A 69 6.76 4.12 4.34
CA ALA A 69 6.69 2.83 5.02
C ALA A 69 6.47 3.07 6.52
N TYR A 70 6.47 2.00 7.30
CA TYR A 70 6.55 2.05 8.76
C TYR A 70 7.31 0.84 9.28
N ASP A 71 7.80 0.94 10.52
CA ASP A 71 8.71 -0.04 11.13
C ASP A 71 8.12 -1.45 11.09
N GLY A 72 8.85 -2.37 10.45
CA GLY A 72 8.49 -3.78 10.33
C GLY A 72 7.38 -4.09 9.33
N HIS A 73 7.04 -3.16 8.43
CA HIS A 73 6.01 -3.39 7.42
C HIS A 73 6.40 -4.45 6.38
N LYS A 74 5.57 -5.50 6.23
CA LYS A 74 5.92 -6.73 5.49
C LYS A 74 5.51 -6.78 4.02
N GLY A 75 4.91 -5.72 3.50
CA GLY A 75 4.27 -5.78 2.18
C GLY A 75 4.00 -4.42 1.58
N THR A 76 3.07 -4.37 0.65
CA THR A 76 2.60 -3.13 0.01
C THR A 76 1.12 -2.94 0.29
N ASP A 77 0.76 -1.77 0.81
CA ASP A 77 -0.61 -1.41 1.15
C ASP A 77 -1.25 -0.61 0.01
N PHE A 78 -2.21 -1.22 -0.68
CA PHE A 78 -3.03 -0.54 -1.68
C PHE A 78 -4.30 -0.01 -1.01
N ARG A 79 -4.26 1.27 -0.60
CA ARG A 79 -5.38 1.93 0.06
C ARG A 79 -6.48 2.29 -0.93
N VAL A 80 -7.71 2.30 -0.44
CA VAL A 80 -8.82 3.02 -1.08
C VAL A 80 -9.03 4.37 -0.38
N LEU A 81 -10.02 5.15 -0.86
CA LEU A 81 -10.30 6.48 -0.32
C LEU A 81 -10.74 6.43 1.16
N SER A 82 -11.68 5.57 1.51
CA SER A 82 -12.24 5.44 2.87
C SER A 82 -12.90 4.09 3.07
N ALA A 83 -13.31 3.76 4.30
CA ALA A 83 -14.13 2.58 4.58
C ALA A 83 -15.46 2.64 3.81
N ALA A 84 -16.10 3.81 3.66
CA ALA A 84 -17.30 3.93 2.83
C ALA A 84 -17.07 3.58 1.35
N ALA A 85 -15.85 3.79 0.83
CA ALA A 85 -15.50 3.41 -0.54
C ALA A 85 -15.49 1.88 -0.76
N THR A 86 -15.44 1.07 0.30
CA THR A 86 -15.53 -0.41 0.20
C THR A 86 -16.97 -0.92 0.17
N VAL A 87 -17.97 -0.06 0.43
CA VAL A 87 -19.38 -0.47 0.48
C VAL A 87 -19.86 -1.08 -0.83
N PRO A 88 -19.60 -0.47 -2.01
CA PRO A 88 -19.98 -1.05 -3.30
C PRO A 88 -19.23 -2.35 -3.65
N GLY A 89 -18.15 -2.66 -2.93
CA GLY A 89 -17.22 -3.75 -3.23
C GLY A 89 -16.08 -3.27 -4.14
N VAL A 90 -14.85 -3.40 -3.65
CA VAL A 90 -13.63 -3.17 -4.43
C VAL A 90 -12.90 -4.51 -4.46
N ALA A 91 -12.85 -5.16 -5.61
CA ALA A 91 -12.37 -6.54 -5.68
C ALA A 91 -10.87 -6.63 -5.38
N VAL A 92 -10.49 -7.55 -4.50
CA VAL A 92 -9.11 -8.03 -4.38
C VAL A 92 -8.91 -9.12 -5.43
N LEU A 93 -7.86 -8.97 -6.24
CA LEU A 93 -7.55 -9.84 -7.37
C LEU A 93 -6.30 -10.66 -7.09
N ALA A 94 -6.30 -11.92 -7.51
CA ALA A 94 -5.10 -12.74 -7.46
C ALA A 94 -4.02 -12.16 -8.39
N ALA A 95 -2.87 -11.79 -7.83
CA ALA A 95 -1.78 -11.18 -8.60
C ALA A 95 -1.05 -12.17 -9.53
N ALA A 96 -1.17 -13.48 -9.24
CA ALA A 96 -0.61 -14.56 -10.05
C ALA A 96 -1.45 -15.84 -9.88
N ASP A 97 -1.22 -16.81 -10.76
CA ASP A 97 -1.77 -18.18 -10.63
C ASP A 97 -1.23 -18.84 -9.36
N GLY A 98 -2.04 -19.63 -8.66
CA GLY A 98 -1.58 -20.35 -7.47
C GLY A 98 -2.63 -21.28 -6.88
N VAL A 99 -2.31 -21.87 -5.73
CA VAL A 99 -3.22 -22.71 -4.94
C VAL A 99 -3.42 -22.07 -3.58
N VAL A 100 -4.66 -21.99 -3.09
CA VAL A 100 -4.94 -21.43 -1.76
C VAL A 100 -4.33 -22.33 -0.68
N LYS A 101 -3.29 -21.84 -0.01
CA LYS A 101 -2.62 -22.54 1.10
C LYS A 101 -3.39 -22.42 2.41
N SER A 102 -3.95 -21.23 2.66
CA SER A 102 -4.79 -20.93 3.81
C SER A 102 -5.69 -19.74 3.51
N ALA A 103 -6.84 -19.66 4.17
CA ALA A 103 -7.77 -18.54 4.11
C ALA A 103 -8.42 -18.33 5.48
N ARG A 104 -8.83 -17.09 5.76
CA ARG A 104 -9.58 -16.70 6.96
C ARG A 104 -10.65 -15.70 6.57
N ASP A 105 -11.85 -15.88 7.13
CA ASP A 105 -12.94 -14.90 7.09
C ASP A 105 -13.64 -14.81 8.46
N GLY A 106 -14.56 -13.86 8.61
CA GLY A 106 -15.43 -13.67 9.77
C GLY A 106 -14.95 -12.62 10.78
N MET A 107 -13.79 -12.01 10.59
CA MET A 107 -13.33 -10.88 11.42
C MET A 107 -14.10 -9.61 11.05
N GLU A 108 -14.54 -8.87 12.05
CA GLU A 108 -15.20 -7.58 11.83
C GLU A 108 -14.26 -6.59 11.15
N ASP A 109 -14.84 -5.80 10.26
CA ASP A 109 -14.19 -4.61 9.73
C ASP A 109 -14.26 -3.51 10.81
N ARG A 110 -13.10 -3.19 11.41
CA ARG A 110 -12.94 -2.15 12.42
C ARG A 110 -11.61 -1.45 12.20
N LEU A 111 -11.66 -0.15 11.94
CA LEU A 111 -10.46 0.67 11.91
C LEU A 111 -9.82 0.72 13.30
N VAL A 112 -8.53 0.44 13.33
CA VAL A 112 -7.69 0.64 14.52
C VAL A 112 -7.31 2.11 14.60
N VAL A 113 -7.36 2.67 15.80
CA VAL A 113 -6.94 4.04 16.07
C VAL A 113 -5.53 4.01 16.62
N ASP A 114 -4.65 4.86 16.09
CA ASP A 114 -3.26 4.97 16.51
C ASP A 114 -3.14 5.10 18.04
N GLY A 115 -2.29 4.27 18.64
CA GLY A 115 -2.07 4.25 20.09
C GLY A 115 -3.04 3.37 20.88
N GLU A 116 -4.05 2.76 20.25
CA GLU A 116 -4.81 1.68 20.88
C GLU A 116 -3.95 0.39 20.99
N PRO A 117 -4.05 -0.38 22.09
CA PRO A 117 -3.42 -1.69 22.18
C PRO A 117 -3.88 -2.61 21.04
N ASN A 118 -2.98 -3.40 20.45
CA ASN A 118 -3.30 -4.33 19.36
C ASN A 118 -4.49 -5.24 19.76
N PRO A 119 -5.69 -5.02 19.21
CA PRO A 119 -6.89 -5.73 19.64
C PRO A 119 -7.01 -7.12 19.01
N VAL A 120 -6.11 -7.46 18.08
CA VAL A 120 -6.18 -8.64 17.21
C VAL A 120 -4.86 -9.41 17.18
N ALA A 121 -4.14 -9.48 18.31
CA ALA A 121 -2.87 -10.20 18.43
C ALA A 121 -2.91 -11.61 17.79
N ASN A 122 -1.91 -11.93 16.96
CA ASN A 122 -1.80 -13.13 16.12
C ASN A 122 -2.84 -13.26 14.98
N ARG A 123 -3.62 -12.21 14.76
CA ARG A 123 -4.66 -12.11 13.73
C ARG A 123 -4.60 -10.76 13.00
N GLU A 124 -3.42 -10.15 12.96
CA GLU A 124 -3.16 -8.82 12.41
C GLU A 124 -3.59 -8.72 10.95
N CYS A 125 -3.38 -9.79 10.16
CA CYS A 125 -3.82 -9.88 8.78
C CYS A 125 -5.36 -9.78 8.60
N GLY A 126 -6.17 -9.96 9.65
CA GLY A 126 -7.62 -9.94 9.53
C GLY A 126 -8.15 -11.11 8.68
N ASN A 127 -9.14 -10.81 7.84
CA ASN A 127 -9.62 -11.71 6.80
C ASN A 127 -8.67 -11.65 5.59
N GLY A 128 -8.43 -12.78 4.95
CA GLY A 128 -7.41 -12.87 3.92
C GLY A 128 -7.02 -14.29 3.57
N MET A 129 -5.97 -14.44 2.78
CA MET A 129 -5.47 -15.74 2.33
C MET A 129 -4.00 -15.71 1.95
N VAL A 130 -3.42 -16.91 1.85
CA VAL A 130 -2.10 -17.15 1.27
C VAL A 130 -2.27 -18.01 0.02
N LEU A 131 -1.66 -17.58 -1.09
CA LEU A 131 -1.55 -18.37 -2.32
C LEU A 131 -0.13 -18.94 -2.42
N ASP A 132 -0.04 -20.24 -2.69
CA ASP A 132 1.20 -20.94 -3.06
C ASP A 132 1.32 -20.94 -4.59
N HIS A 133 2.43 -20.41 -5.09
CA HIS A 133 2.73 -20.30 -6.53
C HIS A 133 3.66 -21.42 -7.02
N GLY A 134 4.06 -22.34 -6.14
CA GLY A 134 5.07 -23.35 -6.40
C GLY A 134 6.50 -22.82 -6.19
N GLY A 135 7.45 -23.75 -6.07
CA GLY A 135 8.87 -23.40 -5.91
C GLY A 135 9.18 -22.58 -4.65
N GLY A 136 8.30 -22.62 -3.64
CA GLY A 136 8.44 -21.86 -2.38
C GLY A 136 8.00 -20.40 -2.47
N TRP A 137 7.39 -19.98 -3.58
CA TRP A 137 6.83 -18.64 -3.74
C TRP A 137 5.42 -18.55 -3.16
N GLU A 138 5.17 -17.55 -2.32
CA GLU A 138 3.87 -17.31 -1.72
C GLU A 138 3.48 -15.83 -1.83
N THR A 139 2.19 -15.56 -1.98
CA THR A 139 1.61 -14.22 -1.74
C THR A 139 0.58 -14.27 -0.63
N GLN A 140 0.52 -13.22 0.18
CA GLN A 140 -0.49 -13.04 1.21
C GLN A 140 -1.30 -11.78 0.96
N TYR A 141 -2.63 -11.91 1.10
CA TYR A 141 -3.61 -10.84 0.96
C TYR A 141 -4.31 -10.68 2.31
N CYS A 142 -4.31 -9.48 2.87
CA CYS A 142 -4.86 -9.19 4.20
C CYS A 142 -5.88 -8.05 4.17
N HIS A 143 -6.60 -7.90 5.28
CA HIS A 143 -7.58 -6.85 5.56
C HIS A 143 -8.82 -6.89 4.67
N LEU A 144 -9.19 -8.06 4.17
CA LEU A 144 -10.40 -8.20 3.36
C LEU A 144 -11.67 -7.97 4.18
N LYS A 145 -12.74 -7.57 3.49
CA LYS A 145 -14.06 -7.30 4.05
C LYS A 145 -14.68 -8.56 4.62
N LYS A 146 -15.32 -8.45 5.79
CA LYS A 146 -15.99 -9.57 6.43
C LYS A 146 -17.03 -10.21 5.51
N GLY A 147 -16.98 -11.54 5.38
CA GLY A 147 -17.91 -12.32 4.56
C GLY A 147 -17.66 -12.20 3.05
N SER A 148 -16.56 -11.56 2.64
CA SER A 148 -16.24 -11.37 1.22
C SER A 148 -15.26 -12.39 0.66
N VAL A 149 -14.59 -13.21 1.50
CA VAL A 149 -13.57 -14.15 1.02
C VAL A 149 -14.25 -15.29 0.26
N GLN A 150 -13.93 -15.43 -1.03
CA GLN A 150 -14.65 -16.35 -1.96
C GLN A 150 -13.88 -17.63 -2.27
N VAL A 151 -12.88 -17.97 -1.47
CA VAL A 151 -11.97 -19.09 -1.75
C VAL A 151 -11.77 -19.98 -0.53
N ASN A 152 -11.48 -21.25 -0.79
CA ASN A 152 -11.19 -22.27 0.21
C ASN A 152 -9.78 -22.83 0.02
N LYS A 153 -9.22 -23.39 1.10
CA LYS A 153 -7.93 -24.08 1.04
C LYS A 153 -7.97 -25.20 -0.02
N GLY A 154 -6.98 -25.21 -0.90
CA GLY A 154 -6.85 -26.17 -2.00
C GLY A 154 -7.43 -25.69 -3.34
N ASP A 155 -8.15 -24.57 -3.37
CA ASP A 155 -8.67 -24.01 -4.61
C ASP A 155 -7.53 -23.59 -5.54
N VAL A 156 -7.66 -23.92 -6.82
CA VAL A 156 -6.74 -23.46 -7.88
C VAL A 156 -7.22 -22.09 -8.36
N ILE A 157 -6.35 -21.11 -8.25
CA ILE A 157 -6.62 -19.71 -8.54
C ILE A 157 -5.87 -19.29 -9.80
N LYS A 158 -6.55 -18.51 -10.65
CA LYS A 158 -5.94 -17.86 -11.81
C LYS A 158 -5.68 -16.38 -11.54
N ARG A 159 -4.59 -15.85 -12.10
CA ARG A 159 -4.32 -14.41 -12.06
C ARG A 159 -5.54 -13.61 -12.52
N GLY A 160 -5.87 -12.55 -11.80
CA GLY A 160 -7.03 -11.70 -12.04
C GLY A 160 -8.35 -12.25 -11.48
N GLN A 161 -8.38 -13.48 -10.95
CA GLN A 161 -9.56 -14.01 -10.28
C GLN A 161 -9.85 -13.21 -8.99
N LYS A 162 -11.12 -12.89 -8.77
CA LYS A 162 -11.58 -12.25 -7.53
C LYS A 162 -11.39 -13.21 -6.35
N LEU A 163 -10.70 -12.72 -5.32
CA LEU A 163 -10.43 -13.41 -4.06
C LEU A 163 -11.41 -13.01 -2.95
N GLY A 164 -11.86 -11.76 -3.01
CA GLY A 164 -12.84 -11.15 -2.12
C GLY A 164 -12.90 -9.66 -2.35
N ASP A 165 -13.30 -8.88 -1.35
CA ASP A 165 -13.37 -7.43 -1.44
C ASP A 165 -12.46 -6.76 -0.40
N VAL A 166 -11.91 -5.60 -0.75
CA VAL A 166 -11.13 -4.74 0.15
C VAL A 166 -11.99 -4.40 1.37
N GLY A 167 -11.39 -4.53 2.55
CA GLY A 167 -12.03 -4.20 3.83
C GLY A 167 -11.11 -3.40 4.72
N TYR A 168 -11.29 -3.59 6.02
CA TYR A 168 -10.49 -2.98 7.09
C TYR A 168 -10.57 -3.85 8.35
N SER A 169 -10.45 -5.16 8.15
CA SER A 169 -10.39 -6.14 9.23
C SER A 169 -8.95 -6.36 9.72
N GLY A 170 -8.77 -6.83 10.95
CA GLY A 170 -7.44 -7.03 11.52
C GLY A 170 -6.82 -5.73 12.01
N LEU A 171 -5.50 -5.59 11.85
CA LEU A 171 -4.72 -4.43 12.29
C LEU A 171 -4.63 -3.41 11.14
N ALA A 172 -5.75 -2.75 10.85
CA ALA A 172 -5.86 -1.81 9.74
C ALA A 172 -6.32 -0.42 10.23
N GLU A 173 -5.52 0.62 9.97
CA GLU A 173 -5.84 2.01 10.34
C GLU A 173 -6.60 2.77 9.23
N PHE A 174 -6.70 2.17 8.04
CA PHE A 174 -7.44 2.65 6.87
C PHE A 174 -7.87 1.44 6.02
N ALA A 175 -8.85 1.63 5.12
CA ALA A 175 -9.31 0.57 4.24
C ALA A 175 -8.32 0.33 3.08
N HIS A 176 -7.83 -0.91 2.96
CA HIS A 176 -6.81 -1.31 1.99
C HIS A 176 -6.75 -2.82 1.80
N VAL A 177 -6.04 -3.27 0.76
CA VAL A 177 -5.48 -4.61 0.72
C VAL A 177 -3.98 -4.53 0.95
N HIS A 178 -3.51 -5.29 1.92
CA HIS A 178 -2.07 -5.50 2.13
C HIS A 178 -1.64 -6.72 1.31
N PHE A 179 -0.58 -6.54 0.52
CA PHE A 179 0.00 -7.56 -0.35
C PHE A 179 1.44 -7.84 0.05
N GLU A 180 1.72 -9.05 0.50
CA GLU A 180 3.04 -9.52 0.91
C GLU A 180 3.53 -10.65 0.00
N VAL A 181 4.82 -10.66 -0.33
CA VAL A 181 5.48 -11.73 -1.11
C VAL A 181 6.48 -12.46 -0.23
N ARG A 182 6.53 -13.79 -0.35
CA ARG A 182 7.55 -14.62 0.29
C ARG A 182 8.23 -15.58 -0.67
N LYS A 183 9.50 -15.87 -0.40
CA LYS A 183 10.26 -16.98 -1.01
C LYS A 183 10.88 -17.84 0.09
N ASP A 184 10.51 -19.11 0.14
CA ASP A 184 10.99 -20.08 1.15
C ASP A 184 10.82 -19.57 2.60
N GLY A 185 9.77 -18.78 2.84
CA GLY A 185 9.46 -18.18 4.13
C GLY A 185 10.10 -16.80 4.38
N ALA A 186 11.06 -16.36 3.56
CA ALA A 186 11.63 -15.02 3.64
C ALA A 186 10.71 -14.00 2.95
N VAL A 187 10.46 -12.86 3.61
CA VAL A 187 9.63 -11.78 3.05
C VAL A 187 10.44 -10.98 2.05
N LEU A 188 9.88 -10.78 0.86
CA LEU A 188 10.49 -10.02 -0.22
C LEU A 188 9.71 -8.75 -0.50
N ASP A 189 10.44 -7.69 -0.81
CA ASP A 189 9.85 -6.50 -1.42
C ASP A 189 9.58 -6.75 -2.91
N PRO A 190 8.35 -6.50 -3.40
CA PRO A 190 8.00 -6.80 -4.78
C PRO A 190 8.53 -5.78 -5.81
N PHE A 191 8.97 -4.58 -5.38
CA PHE A 191 9.58 -3.58 -6.27
C PHE A 191 11.03 -3.91 -6.59
N THR A 192 11.74 -4.56 -5.68
CA THR A 192 13.18 -4.87 -5.79
C THR A 192 13.48 -6.36 -5.93
N GLY A 193 12.57 -7.24 -5.51
CA GLY A 193 12.78 -8.68 -5.44
C GLY A 193 13.68 -9.13 -4.29
N ARG A 194 14.00 -8.24 -3.33
CA ARG A 194 14.97 -8.47 -2.27
C ARG A 194 14.31 -8.73 -0.92
N GLU A 195 15.01 -9.46 -0.05
CA GLU A 195 14.57 -9.67 1.33
C GLU A 195 14.52 -8.35 2.12
N GLN A 196 13.53 -8.24 3.01
CA GLN A 196 13.24 -7.07 3.86
C GLN A 196 14.29 -6.74 4.94
N SER A 197 15.47 -7.32 4.87
CA SER A 197 16.59 -7.07 5.78
C SER A 197 17.79 -6.45 5.08
N ASN A 198 17.68 -6.22 3.78
CA ASN A 198 18.74 -5.61 3.00
C ASN A 198 18.66 -4.10 3.17
N ALA A 199 19.75 -3.50 3.70
CA ALA A 199 19.84 -2.05 3.86
C ALA A 199 19.43 -1.33 2.58
N CYS A 200 18.63 -0.28 2.74
CA CYS A 200 18.11 0.44 1.60
C CYS A 200 19.23 1.02 0.71
N GLU A 201 19.09 0.84 -0.61
CA GLU A 201 19.99 1.40 -1.62
C GLU A 201 19.40 2.70 -2.19
N ALA A 202 20.17 3.80 -2.13
CA ALA A 202 19.71 5.13 -2.58
C ALA A 202 19.26 5.17 -4.06
N VAL A 203 19.69 4.21 -4.87
CA VAL A 203 19.17 3.94 -6.21
C VAL A 203 18.82 2.45 -6.28
N PRO A 204 17.59 2.06 -5.95
CA PRO A 204 17.22 0.66 -5.96
C PRO A 204 17.20 0.14 -7.40
N SER A 205 17.91 -0.95 -7.64
CA SER A 205 17.74 -1.70 -8.88
C SER A 205 16.38 -2.38 -8.89
N THR A 206 15.47 -1.92 -9.74
CA THR A 206 14.21 -2.63 -10.08
C THR A 206 14.43 -3.75 -11.09
N ALA A 207 15.68 -4.09 -11.43
CA ALA A 207 15.98 -5.16 -12.39
C ALA A 207 15.42 -6.55 -11.97
N GLN A 208 15.22 -6.76 -10.66
CA GLN A 208 14.64 -7.98 -10.09
C GLN A 208 13.21 -7.77 -9.60
N THR A 209 12.56 -6.69 -10.03
CA THR A 209 11.16 -6.42 -9.69
C THR A 209 10.25 -7.61 -10.00
N LEU A 210 9.36 -7.91 -9.06
CA LEU A 210 8.37 -8.97 -9.17
C LEU A 210 7.06 -8.42 -9.76
N TRP A 211 6.89 -7.11 -9.82
CA TRP A 211 5.73 -6.49 -10.45
C TRP A 211 5.76 -6.62 -11.97
N MET A 212 4.59 -6.77 -12.59
CA MET A 212 4.44 -6.60 -14.03
C MET A 212 4.66 -5.13 -14.43
N ALA A 213 5.03 -4.89 -15.70
CA ALA A 213 5.44 -3.56 -16.17
C ALA A 213 4.31 -2.53 -16.11
N ASP A 214 3.06 -2.95 -16.26
CA ASP A 214 1.87 -2.12 -16.11
C ASP A 214 1.67 -1.62 -14.67
N VAL A 215 1.98 -2.45 -13.66
CA VAL A 215 1.96 -2.02 -12.25
C VAL A 215 3.03 -0.96 -11.98
N LEU A 216 4.24 -1.14 -12.50
CA LEU A 216 5.31 -0.15 -12.36
C LEU A 216 4.99 1.16 -13.09
N ALA A 217 4.34 1.08 -14.25
CA ALA A 217 3.88 2.26 -14.98
C ALA A 217 2.73 2.97 -14.24
N ALA A 218 1.85 2.21 -13.58
CA ALA A 218 0.77 2.73 -12.78
C ALA A 218 1.24 3.38 -11.46
N PHE A 219 2.40 2.98 -10.94
CA PHE A 219 2.98 3.47 -9.68
C PHE A 219 4.49 3.70 -9.84
N PRO A 220 4.91 4.82 -10.48
CA PRO A 220 6.30 5.03 -10.85
C PRO A 220 7.25 5.36 -9.67
N GLY A 221 6.76 5.43 -8.43
CA GLY A 221 7.59 5.74 -7.26
C GLY A 221 6.88 5.80 -5.91
N ALA A 222 7.67 5.90 -4.85
CA ALA A 222 7.20 6.16 -3.48
C ALA A 222 6.71 7.60 -3.31
N GLU A 223 5.48 7.84 -3.77
CA GLU A 223 4.91 9.18 -3.94
C GLU A 223 4.15 9.69 -2.71
N THR A 224 4.20 11.01 -2.60
CA THR A 224 3.27 11.78 -1.77
C THR A 224 1.99 11.97 -2.56
N GLU A 225 0.86 11.59 -1.99
CA GLU A 225 -0.38 11.45 -2.75
C GLU A 225 -1.52 12.21 -2.09
N PHE A 226 -2.30 12.95 -2.88
CA PHE A 226 -3.56 13.53 -2.39
C PHE A 226 -4.66 12.48 -2.46
N ILE A 227 -5.04 11.96 -1.31
CA ILE A 227 -6.17 11.03 -1.19
C ILE A 227 -7.45 11.76 -1.61
N ASP A 228 -7.65 12.98 -1.09
CA ASP A 228 -8.84 13.78 -1.38
C ASP A 228 -8.74 15.23 -0.87
N ALA A 229 -9.76 16.03 -1.22
CA ALA A 229 -10.06 17.29 -0.55
C ALA A 229 -11.57 17.59 -0.53
N VAL A 230 -12.08 18.06 0.61
CA VAL A 230 -13.50 18.32 0.87
C VAL A 230 -13.72 19.61 1.64
N PHE A 231 -14.90 20.20 1.45
CA PHE A 231 -15.39 21.23 2.35
C PHE A 231 -15.95 20.64 3.64
N ALA A 232 -15.84 21.37 4.74
CA ALA A 232 -16.37 20.96 6.04
C ALA A 232 -16.81 22.16 6.89
N ALA A 233 -17.79 21.96 7.77
CA ALA A 233 -18.26 22.94 8.75
C ALA A 233 -17.33 23.05 9.98
N SER A 234 -16.52 22.02 10.23
CA SER A 234 -15.50 21.95 11.26
C SER A 234 -14.31 21.12 10.74
N VAL A 235 -13.15 21.21 11.38
CA VAL A 235 -12.01 20.34 11.04
C VAL A 235 -12.36 18.90 11.45
N PRO A 236 -12.49 17.96 10.51
CA PRO A 236 -12.84 16.58 10.83
C PRO A 236 -11.65 15.86 11.50
N THR A 237 -11.94 14.85 12.31
CA THR A 237 -10.88 13.98 12.86
C THR A 237 -10.39 12.99 11.79
N GLY A 238 -9.17 12.47 11.97
CA GLY A 238 -8.64 11.41 11.11
C GLY A 238 -9.58 10.20 10.99
N PRO A 239 -10.05 9.62 12.11
CA PRO A 239 -11.02 8.52 12.07
C PRO A 239 -12.31 8.83 11.29
N GLN A 240 -12.84 10.06 11.38
CA GLN A 240 -14.00 10.46 10.59
C GLN A 240 -13.70 10.45 9.09
N LEU A 241 -12.55 10.98 8.69
CA LEU A 241 -12.16 11.01 7.27
C LEU A 241 -11.87 9.61 6.73
N GLU A 242 -11.24 8.73 7.51
CA GLU A 242 -11.01 7.34 7.12
C GLU A 242 -12.31 6.52 7.06
N ALA A 243 -13.31 6.85 7.88
CA ALA A 243 -14.60 6.16 7.89
C ALA A 243 -15.40 6.42 6.62
N ASP A 244 -15.76 7.68 6.32
CA ASP A 244 -16.70 7.96 5.24
C ASP A 244 -16.26 9.03 4.25
N HIS A 245 -15.24 9.82 4.62
CA HIS A 245 -14.80 10.97 3.84
C HIS A 245 -15.93 12.00 3.56
N ARG A 246 -16.91 12.08 4.45
CA ARG A 246 -18.10 12.94 4.31
C ARG A 246 -18.32 13.74 5.59
N PRO A 247 -17.47 14.76 5.84
CA PRO A 247 -17.71 15.64 6.98
C PRO A 247 -19.02 16.41 6.82
N ALA A 248 -19.57 16.91 7.93
CA ALA A 248 -20.70 17.82 7.90
C ALA A 248 -20.33 19.05 7.04
N LEU A 249 -21.16 19.36 6.05
CA LEU A 249 -20.98 20.54 5.20
C LEU A 249 -21.54 21.78 5.91
N PRO A 250 -20.94 22.96 5.70
CA PRO A 250 -21.50 24.19 6.24
C PRO A 250 -22.76 24.59 5.47
N ASP A 251 -23.65 25.24 6.18
CA ASP A 251 -24.94 25.73 5.73
C ASP A 251 -25.08 27.25 5.96
N GLY A 252 -26.25 27.81 5.66
CA GLY A 252 -26.55 29.24 5.87
C GLY A 252 -26.49 29.70 7.34
N GLN A 253 -26.39 28.79 8.31
CA GLN A 253 -26.22 29.10 9.73
C GLN A 253 -24.75 29.01 10.17
N SER A 254 -23.88 28.45 9.34
CA SER A 254 -22.49 28.21 9.67
C SER A 254 -21.70 29.51 9.73
N SER A 255 -20.91 29.65 10.79
CA SER A 255 -19.98 30.78 10.97
C SER A 255 -18.58 30.45 10.47
N GLU A 256 -18.30 29.18 10.16
CA GLU A 256 -16.99 28.68 9.73
C GLU A 256 -17.14 27.73 8.54
N LEU A 257 -16.15 27.76 7.66
CA LEU A 257 -15.99 26.90 6.49
C LEU A 257 -14.53 26.47 6.44
N TYR A 258 -14.31 25.19 6.21
CA TYR A 258 -12.99 24.60 6.03
C TYR A 258 -12.91 23.97 4.66
N PHE A 259 -11.74 24.03 4.04
CA PHE A 259 -11.38 23.14 2.94
C PHE A 259 -10.20 22.31 3.42
N VAL A 260 -10.39 20.99 3.42
CA VAL A 260 -9.57 20.00 4.12
C VAL A 260 -9.09 19.00 3.10
N ALA A 261 -7.80 18.67 3.09
CA ALA A 261 -7.22 17.63 2.26
C ALA A 261 -6.55 16.56 3.11
N ARG A 262 -6.70 15.30 2.71
CA ARG A 262 -5.86 14.20 3.19
C ARG A 262 -4.74 13.95 2.21
N ILE A 263 -3.53 13.86 2.74
CA ILE A 263 -2.32 13.65 1.96
C ILE A 263 -1.54 12.48 2.59
N ALA A 264 -1.23 11.49 1.78
CA ALA A 264 -0.37 10.37 2.13
C ALA A 264 1.11 10.72 1.93
N ASN A 265 1.99 10.23 2.81
CA ASN A 265 3.44 10.26 2.64
C ASN A 265 4.04 11.67 2.44
N VAL A 266 3.61 12.64 3.26
CA VAL A 266 4.25 13.97 3.29
C VAL A 266 5.61 13.90 3.99
N ARG A 267 6.52 14.78 3.58
CA ARG A 267 7.90 14.81 4.08
C ARG A 267 8.15 16.05 4.93
N ARG A 268 9.11 15.94 5.85
CA ARG A 268 9.69 17.08 6.56
C ARG A 268 10.14 18.13 5.54
N GLY A 269 9.77 19.38 5.78
CA GLY A 269 10.09 20.49 4.89
C GLY A 269 9.02 20.77 3.83
N ASP A 270 8.09 19.84 3.59
CA ASP A 270 6.95 20.13 2.71
C ASP A 270 6.12 21.29 3.28
N VAL A 271 5.54 22.08 2.39
CA VAL A 271 4.71 23.25 2.70
C VAL A 271 3.34 23.05 2.09
N VAL A 272 2.29 23.27 2.87
CA VAL A 272 0.91 23.30 2.37
C VAL A 272 0.54 24.75 2.07
N HIS A 273 0.08 25.00 0.85
CA HIS A 273 -0.56 26.25 0.47
C HIS A 273 -2.07 26.04 0.36
N VAL A 274 -2.85 26.86 1.04
CA VAL A 274 -4.32 26.78 0.94
C VAL A 274 -4.88 28.13 0.51
N THR A 275 -5.72 28.09 -0.52
CA THR A 275 -6.50 29.22 -1.02
C THR A 275 -7.99 28.92 -0.89
N LEU A 276 -8.76 29.86 -0.33
CA LEU A 276 -10.22 29.87 -0.38
C LEU A 276 -10.71 31.19 -0.94
N THR A 277 -11.74 31.14 -1.75
CA THR A 277 -12.46 32.32 -2.24
C THR A 277 -13.95 32.13 -2.03
N GLY A 278 -14.68 33.24 -1.91
CA GLY A 278 -16.11 33.19 -1.67
C GLY A 278 -16.83 34.53 -1.95
N PRO A 279 -18.12 34.61 -1.64
CA PRO A 279 -18.94 35.78 -1.94
C PRO A 279 -18.44 37.04 -1.24
N GLY A 280 -18.80 38.20 -1.78
CA GLY A 280 -18.41 39.50 -1.22
C GLY A 280 -16.90 39.78 -1.29
N GLY A 281 -16.16 39.05 -2.13
CA GLY A 281 -14.70 39.20 -2.27
C GLY A 281 -13.90 38.54 -1.15
N PHE A 282 -14.51 37.62 -0.38
CA PHE A 282 -13.78 36.84 0.61
C PHE A 282 -12.61 36.10 -0.03
N LYS A 283 -11.43 36.21 0.60
CA LYS A 283 -10.22 35.49 0.23
C LYS A 283 -9.47 35.04 1.47
N PHE A 284 -9.05 33.78 1.48
CA PHE A 284 -8.03 33.24 2.35
C PHE A 284 -6.92 32.72 1.45
N ASP A 285 -5.68 33.07 1.77
CA ASP A 285 -4.51 32.66 1.03
C ASP A 285 -3.38 32.52 2.06
N LYS A 286 -2.96 31.28 2.32
CA LYS A 286 -1.98 31.00 3.36
C LYS A 286 -1.04 29.86 2.97
N MET A 287 0.25 30.20 2.92
CA MET A 287 1.34 29.24 3.07
C MET A 287 1.48 28.86 4.54
N GLN A 288 1.43 27.56 4.84
CA GLN A 288 1.67 27.04 6.18
C GLN A 288 3.17 26.94 6.47
N ASP A 289 3.53 26.80 7.74
CA ASP A 289 4.92 26.53 8.11
C ASP A 289 5.37 25.16 7.57
N PRO A 290 6.64 25.00 7.18
CA PRO A 290 7.16 23.72 6.73
C PRO A 290 6.97 22.62 7.79
N LEU A 291 6.53 21.44 7.34
CA LEU A 291 6.32 20.27 8.19
C LEU A 291 7.60 19.90 8.94
N LYS A 292 7.46 19.58 10.24
CA LYS A 292 8.61 19.27 11.11
C LYS A 292 9.03 17.80 11.07
N VAL A 293 8.14 16.93 10.61
CA VAL A 293 8.33 15.47 10.57
C VAL A 293 7.68 14.90 9.31
N ASP A 294 8.22 13.79 8.84
CA ASP A 294 7.56 12.96 7.84
C ASP A 294 6.28 12.37 8.43
N ARG A 295 5.24 12.17 7.62
CA ARG A 295 3.99 11.54 8.05
C ARG A 295 3.42 10.66 6.94
N GLY A 296 3.11 9.41 7.27
CA GLY A 296 2.36 8.53 6.37
C GLY A 296 0.96 9.07 6.06
N ARG A 297 0.31 9.72 7.03
CA ARG A 297 -1.01 10.35 6.87
C ARG A 297 -0.99 11.78 7.41
N HIS A 298 -1.42 12.75 6.61
CA HIS A 298 -1.48 14.16 6.97
C HIS A 298 -2.81 14.79 6.58
N ILE A 299 -3.36 15.61 7.47
CA ILE A 299 -4.56 16.41 7.23
C ILE A 299 -4.14 17.87 7.17
N ALA A 300 -4.36 18.47 6.01
CA ALA A 300 -4.12 19.87 5.76
C ALA A 300 -5.46 20.61 5.63
N PHE A 301 -5.55 21.85 6.11
CA PHE A 301 -6.78 22.63 5.95
C PHE A 301 -6.53 24.14 5.91
N GLY A 302 -7.45 24.84 5.26
CA GLY A 302 -7.64 26.28 5.37
C GLY A 302 -9.03 26.58 5.92
N ALA A 303 -9.22 27.77 6.48
CA ALA A 303 -10.48 28.15 7.12
C ALA A 303 -10.94 29.54 6.71
N ALA A 304 -12.23 29.67 6.41
CA ALA A 304 -12.96 30.92 6.35
C ALA A 304 -13.82 31.01 7.61
N LYS A 305 -13.58 32.03 8.44
CA LYS A 305 -14.33 32.23 9.69
C LYS A 305 -14.97 33.60 9.69
N THR A 306 -16.22 33.64 10.09
CA THR A 306 -16.92 34.87 10.44
C THR A 306 -16.70 35.13 11.94
N GLY A 307 -16.57 36.40 12.31
CA GLY A 307 -16.45 36.79 13.71
C GLY A 307 -17.66 36.34 14.55
N LYS A 308 -17.60 36.55 15.87
CA LYS A 308 -18.65 36.10 16.80
C LYS A 308 -20.05 36.57 16.36
N GLY A 309 -20.97 35.63 16.14
CA GLY A 309 -22.35 35.91 15.70
C GLY A 309 -22.53 36.14 14.20
N GLY A 310 -21.44 36.07 13.42
CA GLY A 310 -21.48 36.13 11.96
C GLY A 310 -21.95 34.83 11.32
N ARG A 311 -22.37 34.92 10.07
CA ARG A 311 -22.74 33.79 9.21
C ARG A 311 -22.04 33.93 7.88
N LEU A 312 -21.66 32.81 7.29
CA LEU A 312 -21.09 32.79 5.94
C LEU A 312 -22.12 33.32 4.94
N PRO A 313 -21.73 34.28 4.07
CA PRO A 313 -22.59 34.71 2.98
C PRO A 313 -23.02 33.55 2.09
N ALA A 314 -24.31 33.51 1.72
CA ALA A 314 -24.76 32.57 0.71
C ALA A 314 -24.08 32.86 -0.65
N GLY A 315 -23.76 31.80 -1.38
CA GLY A 315 -23.11 31.86 -2.68
C GLY A 315 -22.05 30.77 -2.86
N GLU A 316 -21.31 30.88 -3.96
CA GLU A 316 -20.27 29.93 -4.32
C GLU A 316 -18.96 30.22 -3.59
N TYR A 317 -18.36 29.16 -3.09
CA TYR A 317 -17.02 29.12 -2.50
C TYR A 317 -16.15 28.18 -3.33
N ALA A 318 -14.89 28.55 -3.52
CA ALA A 318 -13.90 27.72 -4.18
C ALA A 318 -12.69 27.54 -3.25
N GLY A 319 -12.18 26.32 -3.19
CA GLY A 319 -11.00 25.95 -2.40
C GLY A 319 -9.94 25.29 -3.27
N LYS A 320 -8.67 25.57 -2.95
CA LYS A 320 -7.50 24.93 -3.53
C LYS A 320 -6.50 24.63 -2.41
N ILE A 321 -5.95 23.43 -2.40
CA ILE A 321 -4.82 23.03 -1.55
C ILE A 321 -3.72 22.52 -2.46
N GLU A 322 -2.52 23.06 -2.28
CA GLU A 322 -1.30 22.64 -2.97
C GLU A 322 -0.30 22.16 -1.93
N LEU A 323 0.44 21.11 -2.28
CA LEU A 323 1.60 20.68 -1.53
C LEU A 323 2.87 21.07 -2.29
N LEU A 324 3.78 21.73 -1.62
CA LEU A 324 5.05 22.16 -2.16
C LEU A 324 6.20 21.41 -1.51
N ARG A 325 7.18 21.01 -2.32
CA ARG A 325 8.46 20.46 -1.90
C ARG A 325 9.58 21.23 -2.59
N ASP A 326 10.53 21.72 -1.81
CA ASP A 326 11.63 22.56 -2.32
C ASP A 326 11.15 23.75 -3.16
N GLY A 327 10.01 24.34 -2.76
CA GLY A 327 9.38 25.48 -3.44
C GLY A 327 8.61 25.14 -4.73
N LYS A 328 8.52 23.87 -5.11
CA LYS A 328 7.75 23.42 -6.29
C LYS A 328 6.46 22.73 -5.86
N VAL A 329 5.34 23.05 -6.52
CA VAL A 329 4.09 22.31 -6.34
C VAL A 329 4.28 20.88 -6.84
N ILE A 330 4.08 19.91 -5.96
CA ILE A 330 4.16 18.47 -6.25
C ILE A 330 2.79 17.79 -6.32
N GLY A 331 1.73 18.49 -5.91
CA GLY A 331 0.36 18.01 -6.05
C GLY A 331 -0.64 19.08 -5.61
N GLU A 332 -1.88 18.95 -6.11
CA GLU A 332 -2.97 19.85 -5.76
C GLU A 332 -4.34 19.16 -5.78
N LYS A 333 -5.27 19.71 -5.00
CA LYS A 333 -6.71 19.43 -5.10
C LYS A 333 -7.47 20.74 -5.03
N SER A 334 -8.57 20.82 -5.79
CA SER A 334 -9.49 21.95 -5.76
C SER A 334 -10.93 21.48 -5.79
N GLY A 335 -11.84 22.36 -5.37
CA GLY A 335 -13.27 22.08 -5.38
C GLY A 335 -14.09 23.34 -5.19
N THR A 336 -15.37 23.25 -5.52
CA THR A 336 -16.35 24.31 -5.27
C THR A 336 -17.52 23.79 -4.44
N MET A 337 -18.18 24.70 -3.72
CA MET A 337 -19.40 24.41 -2.97
C MET A 337 -20.27 25.66 -2.93
N THR A 338 -21.59 25.48 -2.93
CA THR A 338 -22.55 26.58 -2.76
C THR A 338 -23.19 26.49 -1.38
N ILE A 339 -23.14 27.58 -0.62
CA ILE A 339 -23.93 27.73 0.61
C ILE A 339 -25.24 28.43 0.24
N THR A 340 -26.37 27.77 0.52
CA THR A 340 -27.70 28.36 0.40
C THR A 340 -28.16 28.93 1.74
N ARG A 341 -29.09 29.89 1.71
CA ARG A 341 -29.72 30.44 2.92
C ARG A 341 -30.67 29.46 3.58
#